data_AF-A0AA37HPV5-F1
#
_entry.id   AF-A0AA37HPV5-F1
#
_cell.length_a   1.000
_cell.length_b   1.000
_cell.length_c   1.000
_cell.angle_alpha   90.00
_cell.angle_beta   90.00
_cell.angle_gamma   90.00
#
_symmetry.space_group_name_H-M   'P 1'
#
loop_
_entity.id
_entity.type
_entity.pdbx_description
1 polymer ?
#
loop_
_entity_poly.entity_id
_entity_poly.type
_entity_poly.pdbx_seq_one_letter_code
_entity_poly.pdbx_strand_id
1 'polypeptide(L)'
;MTRDTSTTLPPLRVAALACALVAGCGLAPVALALAPRPGEPIAVLTLFPDAPIPKAVAASGASILWLSTGGHVAVLDASGRDAAADLRRAGAFLVLAAGPMGACLPGYRPPPILTGSSPS
;
A
#
# COMPACT_ATOMS: atom_id res chain seq x y z
N MET A 1 29.43 31.61 36.68
CA MET A 1 28.53 30.50 37.08
C MET A 1 27.48 30.32 35.99
N THR A 2 27.82 29.55 34.98
CA THR A 2 26.93 29.20 33.86
C THR A 2 26.15 27.95 34.25
N ARG A 3 24.83 28.07 34.29
CA ARG A 3 23.90 27.01 34.71
C ARG A 3 23.64 26.13 33.49
N ASP A 4 24.27 24.97 33.42
CA ASP A 4 23.93 23.95 32.42
C ASP A 4 22.53 23.43 32.73
N THR A 5 21.54 23.91 32.00
CA THR A 5 20.20 23.32 31.93
C THR A 5 20.27 22.06 31.09
N SER A 6 20.81 20.98 31.66
CA SER A 6 20.66 19.64 31.10
C SER A 6 19.21 19.22 31.31
N THR A 7 18.36 19.46 30.32
CA THR A 7 16.98 18.98 30.27
C THR A 7 16.99 17.46 30.12
N THR A 8 17.14 16.76 31.23
CA THR A 8 17.05 15.30 31.27
C THR A 8 15.60 14.90 30.98
N LEU A 9 15.33 14.47 29.76
CA LEU A 9 14.01 13.93 29.39
C LEU A 9 13.73 12.68 30.25
N PRO A 10 12.52 12.53 30.80
CA PRO A 10 12.18 11.35 31.60
C PRO A 10 12.32 10.09 30.73
N PRO A 11 12.82 8.96 31.29
CA PRO A 11 13.21 7.77 30.53
C PRO A 11 12.07 7.18 29.68
N LEU A 12 10.82 7.32 30.14
CA LEU A 12 9.63 6.92 29.38
C LEU A 12 9.42 7.74 28.09
N ARG A 13 9.73 9.04 28.10
CA ARG A 13 9.64 9.88 26.89
C ARG A 13 10.74 9.53 25.90
N VAL A 14 11.94 9.22 26.39
CA VAL A 14 13.05 8.77 25.53
C VAL A 14 12.72 7.43 24.89
N ALA A 15 12.17 6.47 25.65
CA ALA A 15 11.73 5.19 25.12
C ALA A 15 10.59 5.35 24.08
N ALA A 16 9.59 6.19 24.36
CA ALA A 16 8.51 6.47 23.41
C ALA A 16 9.02 7.13 22.12
N LEU A 17 9.95 8.09 22.22
CA LEU A 17 10.59 8.72 21.05
C LEU A 17 11.42 7.71 20.26
N ALA A 18 12.18 6.85 20.92
CA ALA A 18 12.96 5.81 20.26
C ALA A 18 12.04 4.81 19.53
N CYS A 19 10.97 4.35 20.17
CA CYS A 19 9.97 3.49 19.52
C CYS A 19 9.31 4.18 18.34
N ALA A 20 8.93 5.46 18.46
CA ALA A 20 8.35 6.23 17.38
C ALA A 20 9.34 6.41 16.22
N LEU A 21 10.63 6.62 16.51
CA LEU A 21 11.67 6.78 15.50
C LEU A 21 11.96 5.46 14.79
N VAL A 22 12.06 4.35 15.52
CA VAL A 22 12.22 3.01 14.94
C VAL A 22 11.01 2.62 14.11
N ALA A 23 9.80 2.86 14.61
CA ALA A 23 8.58 2.62 13.87
C ALA A 23 8.50 3.51 12.62
N GLY A 24 8.83 4.80 12.73
CA GLY A 24 8.83 5.73 11.61
C GLY A 24 9.86 5.36 10.54
N CYS A 25 11.11 5.13 10.94
CA CYS A 25 12.20 4.76 10.03
C CYS A 25 12.01 3.37 9.41
N GLY A 26 11.34 2.44 10.12
CA GLY A 26 11.03 1.11 9.61
C GLY A 26 9.76 1.06 8.72
N LEU A 27 8.72 1.80 9.07
CA LEU A 27 7.43 1.78 8.36
C LEU A 27 7.36 2.75 7.19
N ALA A 28 8.09 3.88 7.23
CA ALA A 28 8.08 4.84 6.13
C ALA A 28 8.58 4.26 4.80
N PRO A 29 9.69 3.48 4.74
CA PRO A 29 10.13 2.85 3.50
C PRO A 29 9.11 1.82 2.97
N VAL A 30 8.48 1.08 3.89
CA VAL A 30 7.45 0.09 3.55
C VAL A 30 6.20 0.77 2.98
N ALA A 31 5.75 1.86 3.61
CA ALA A 31 4.63 2.65 3.12
C ALA A 31 4.94 3.27 1.74
N LEU A 32 6.18 3.72 1.52
CA LEU A 32 6.61 4.27 0.23
C LEU A 32 6.69 3.21 -0.87
N ALA A 33 7.16 2.00 -0.53
CA ALA A 33 7.22 0.87 -1.45
C ALA A 33 5.81 0.37 -1.83
N LEU A 34 4.88 0.42 -0.87
CA LEU A 34 3.48 0.03 -1.08
C LEU A 34 2.60 1.14 -1.66
N ALA A 35 3.10 2.38 -1.76
CA ALA A 35 2.35 3.49 -2.30
C ALA A 35 2.05 3.25 -3.79
N PRO A 36 0.77 3.33 -4.22
CA PRO A 36 0.41 3.22 -5.63
C PRO A 36 1.14 4.27 -6.47
N ARG A 37 1.77 3.83 -7.56
CA ARG A 37 2.40 4.71 -8.54
C ARG A 37 1.51 4.87 -9.77
N PRO A 38 1.48 6.06 -10.41
CA PRO A 38 0.71 6.25 -11.64
C PRO A 38 1.16 5.27 -12.74
N GLY A 39 0.21 4.57 -13.35
CA GLY A 39 0.50 3.62 -14.45
C GLY A 39 0.99 2.24 -14.01
N GLU A 40 1.19 2.00 -12.71
CA GLU A 40 1.54 0.67 -12.19
C GLU A 40 0.31 -0.06 -11.65
N PRO A 41 0.17 -1.38 -11.84
CA PRO A 41 -0.92 -2.17 -11.29
C PRO A 41 -1.11 -1.98 -9.79
N ILE A 42 -2.36 -1.92 -9.37
CA ILE A 42 -2.77 -1.62 -7.99
C ILE A 42 -3.50 -2.81 -7.41
N ALA A 43 -3.14 -3.19 -6.19
CA ALA A 43 -3.87 -4.16 -5.39
C ALA A 43 -4.87 -3.43 -4.47
N VAL A 44 -6.11 -3.88 -4.48
CA VAL A 44 -7.21 -3.35 -3.67
C VAL A 44 -7.68 -4.41 -2.71
N LEU A 45 -7.83 -4.04 -1.43
CA LEU A 45 -8.44 -4.89 -0.40
C LEU A 45 -9.74 -4.26 0.11
N THR A 46 -10.74 -5.11 0.36
CA THR A 46 -12.03 -4.71 0.95
C THR A 46 -12.15 -5.28 2.37
N LEU A 47 -12.53 -4.45 3.34
CA LEU A 47 -12.82 -4.91 4.72
C LEU A 47 -14.14 -5.66 4.85
N PHE A 48 -15.11 -5.39 3.98
CA PHE A 48 -16.45 -5.96 4.07
C PHE A 48 -16.59 -7.10 3.05
N PRO A 49 -16.82 -8.35 3.50
CA PRO A 49 -17.03 -9.48 2.60
C PRO A 49 -18.29 -9.36 1.74
N ASP A 50 -19.25 -8.52 2.17
CA ASP A 50 -20.55 -8.34 1.52
C ASP A 50 -20.53 -7.32 0.36
N ALA A 51 -19.42 -6.61 0.16
CA ALA A 51 -19.24 -5.70 -0.97
C ALA A 51 -18.18 -6.28 -1.90
N PRO A 52 -18.58 -6.98 -2.98
CA PRO A 52 -17.63 -7.49 -3.95
C PRO A 52 -16.84 -6.31 -4.51
N ILE A 53 -15.52 -6.44 -4.54
CA ILE A 53 -14.61 -5.67 -5.38
C ILE A 53 -15.22 -5.25 -6.73
N PRO A 54 -15.97 -6.12 -7.45
CA PRO A 54 -16.72 -5.76 -8.65
C PRO A 54 -17.41 -4.39 -8.62
N LYS A 55 -17.99 -3.93 -7.49
CA LYS A 55 -18.68 -2.63 -7.44
C LYS A 55 -17.72 -1.45 -7.37
N ALA A 56 -16.69 -1.53 -6.52
CA ALA A 56 -15.68 -0.48 -6.40
C ALA A 56 -14.85 -0.36 -7.69
N VAL A 57 -14.59 -1.48 -8.35
CA VAL A 57 -13.88 -1.55 -9.63
C VAL A 57 -14.74 -1.08 -10.79
N ALA A 58 -16.01 -1.48 -10.84
CA ALA A 58 -16.94 -0.98 -11.85
C ALA A 58 -17.09 0.55 -11.76
N ALA A 59 -17.06 1.12 -10.55
CA ALA A 59 -17.09 2.56 -10.35
C ALA A 59 -15.82 3.27 -10.82
N SER A 60 -14.65 2.61 -10.78
CA SER A 60 -13.39 3.18 -11.24
C SER A 60 -13.10 2.96 -12.74
N GLY A 61 -13.84 2.05 -13.38
CA GLY A 61 -13.62 1.65 -14.78
C GLY A 61 -12.30 0.92 -15.03
N ALA A 62 -11.60 0.48 -13.97
CA ALA A 62 -10.31 -0.19 -14.09
C ALA A 62 -10.47 -1.67 -14.48
N SER A 63 -9.56 -2.18 -15.30
CA SER A 63 -9.57 -3.59 -15.71
C SER A 63 -9.05 -4.50 -14.60
N ILE A 64 -9.73 -5.61 -14.33
CA ILE A 64 -9.30 -6.60 -13.33
C ILE A 64 -8.26 -7.53 -13.96
N LEU A 65 -7.04 -7.50 -13.42
CA LEU A 65 -5.96 -8.40 -13.81
C LEU A 65 -5.98 -9.71 -13.02
N TRP A 66 -6.42 -9.66 -11.76
CA TRP A 66 -6.52 -10.82 -10.90
C TRP A 66 -7.51 -10.58 -9.76
N LEU A 67 -8.18 -11.63 -9.30
CA LEU A 67 -9.13 -11.61 -8.19
C LEU A 67 -8.90 -12.84 -7.32
N SER A 68 -8.84 -12.66 -5.99
CA SER A 68 -8.75 -13.78 -5.07
C SER A 68 -10.04 -14.62 -5.09
N THR A 69 -9.95 -15.89 -4.74
CA THR A 69 -11.10 -16.81 -4.71
C THR A 69 -12.25 -16.36 -3.81
N GLY A 70 -11.97 -15.56 -2.77
CA GLY A 70 -12.98 -14.95 -1.90
C GLY A 70 -13.45 -13.54 -2.32
N GLY A 71 -12.91 -12.98 -3.41
CA GLY A 71 -13.28 -11.66 -3.91
C GLY A 71 -12.86 -10.47 -3.02
N HIS A 72 -12.06 -10.70 -1.97
CA HIS A 72 -11.63 -9.66 -1.02
C HIS A 72 -10.40 -8.89 -1.46
N VAL A 73 -9.62 -9.46 -2.38
CA VAL A 73 -8.43 -8.83 -2.95
C VAL A 73 -8.48 -8.92 -4.47
N ALA A 74 -8.20 -7.81 -5.14
CA ALA A 74 -8.03 -7.77 -6.58
C ALA A 74 -6.85 -6.92 -6.98
N VAL A 75 -6.25 -7.31 -8.09
CA VAL A 75 -5.25 -6.51 -8.78
C VAL A 75 -5.88 -5.92 -10.02
N LEU A 76 -5.70 -4.62 -10.18
CA LEU A 76 -6.29 -3.81 -11.24
C LEU A 76 -5.18 -3.19 -12.08
N ASP A 77 -5.44 -3.06 -13.37
CA ASP A 77 -4.65 -2.19 -14.22
C ASP A 77 -4.95 -0.73 -13.89
N ALA A 78 -3.93 0.07 -13.62
CA ALA A 78 -4.06 1.47 -13.21
C ALA A 78 -3.54 2.42 -14.30
N SER A 79 -3.98 2.17 -15.53
CA SER A 79 -3.66 3.00 -16.70
C SER A 79 -4.27 4.42 -16.64
N GLY A 80 -5.24 4.66 -15.74
CA GLY A 80 -5.84 5.97 -15.49
C GLY A 80 -5.04 6.85 -14.52
N ARG A 81 -5.02 8.16 -14.77
CA ARG A 81 -4.15 9.14 -14.08
C ARG A 81 -4.38 9.27 -12.56
N ASP A 82 -5.50 8.76 -12.01
CA ASP A 82 -5.85 8.86 -10.60
C ASP A 82 -6.61 7.62 -10.05
N ALA A 83 -6.38 6.44 -10.63
CA ALA A 83 -7.12 5.23 -10.27
C ALA A 83 -7.13 4.93 -8.76
N ALA A 84 -6.03 5.20 -8.05
CA ALA A 84 -5.92 5.00 -6.61
C ALA A 84 -6.82 5.95 -5.78
N ALA A 85 -7.08 7.16 -6.27
CA ALA A 85 -7.96 8.12 -5.61
C ALA A 85 -9.42 7.76 -5.87
N ASP A 86 -9.75 7.35 -7.10
CA ASP A 86 -11.10 6.94 -7.46
C ASP A 86 -11.54 5.67 -6.73
N LEU A 87 -10.64 4.68 -6.59
CA LEU A 87 -10.91 3.48 -5.80
C LEU A 87 -11.14 3.81 -4.32
N ARG A 88 -10.35 4.71 -3.74
CA ARG A 88 -10.58 5.19 -2.36
C ARG A 88 -11.93 5.89 -2.20
N ARG A 89 -12.32 6.74 -3.15
CA ARG A 89 -13.65 7.37 -3.17
C ARG A 89 -14.78 6.37 -3.35
N ALA A 90 -14.55 5.30 -4.11
CA ALA A 90 -15.49 4.20 -4.29
C ALA A 90 -15.62 3.28 -3.06
N GLY A 91 -14.84 3.53 -2.00
CA GLY A 91 -14.91 2.80 -0.73
C GLY A 91 -13.91 1.64 -0.62
N ALA A 92 -12.88 1.59 -1.48
CA ALA A 92 -11.77 0.68 -1.28
C ALA A 92 -11.09 0.96 0.07
N PHE A 93 -10.92 -0.07 0.89
CA PHE A 93 -10.33 0.10 2.21
C PHE A 93 -8.83 0.35 2.12
N LEU A 94 -8.13 -0.47 1.33
CA LEU A 94 -6.70 -0.36 1.16
C LEU A 94 -6.35 -0.44 -0.33
N VAL A 95 -5.50 0.47 -0.78
CA VAL A 95 -5.08 0.61 -2.17
C VAL A 95 -3.55 0.67 -2.17
N LEU A 96 -2.91 -0.37 -2.70
CA LEU A 96 -1.47 -0.60 -2.62
C LEU A 96 -0.88 -0.88 -4.01
N ALA A 97 0.44 -0.70 -4.17
CA ALA A 97 1.15 -1.16 -5.35
C ALA A 97 1.11 -2.71 -5.43
N ALA A 98 0.72 -3.25 -6.59
CA ALA A 98 0.59 -4.70 -6.77
C ALA A 98 1.94 -5.43 -6.91
N GLY A 99 2.99 -4.72 -7.36
CA GLY A 99 4.34 -5.27 -7.51
C GLY A 99 4.88 -5.94 -6.24
N PRO A 100 5.10 -5.18 -5.14
CA PRO A 100 5.58 -5.74 -3.88
C PRO A 100 4.58 -6.71 -3.22
N MET A 101 3.29 -6.55 -3.49
CA MET A 101 2.24 -7.45 -3.02
C MET A 101 2.28 -8.83 -3.70
N GLY A 102 2.92 -8.96 -4.86
CA GLY A 102 2.89 -10.20 -5.64
C GLY A 102 3.43 -11.43 -4.91
N ALA A 103 4.38 -11.25 -3.98
CA ALA A 103 4.89 -12.34 -3.14
C ALA A 103 3.83 -12.88 -2.15
N CYS A 104 2.83 -12.07 -1.82
CA CYS A 104 1.76 -12.41 -0.88
C CYS A 104 0.47 -12.87 -1.57
N LEU A 105 0.42 -12.83 -2.91
CA LEU A 105 -0.77 -13.13 -3.70
C LEU A 105 -0.62 -14.48 -4.42
N PRO A 106 -1.28 -15.54 -3.94
CA PRO A 106 -1.12 -16.88 -4.52
C PRO A 106 -1.64 -16.91 -5.95
N GLY A 107 -0.76 -17.27 -6.89
CA GLY A 107 -1.10 -17.39 -8.31
C GLY A 107 -1.11 -16.07 -9.10
N TYR A 108 -0.86 -14.93 -8.46
CA TYR A 108 -0.62 -13.68 -9.19
C TYR A 108 0.81 -13.68 -9.74
N ARG A 109 0.96 -13.58 -11.06
CA ARG A 109 2.25 -13.30 -11.70
C ARG A 109 2.33 -11.81 -12.02
N PRO A 110 3.21 -11.04 -11.36
CA PRO A 110 3.43 -9.65 -11.74
C PRO A 110 3.92 -9.59 -13.19
N PRO A 111 3.46 -8.60 -13.99
CA PRO A 111 4.07 -8.35 -15.29
C PRO A 111 5.56 -8.04 -15.12
N PRO A 112 6.44 -8.51 -16.04
CA PRO A 112 7.90 -8.46 -15.90
C PRO A 112 8.47 -7.04 -15.79
N ILE A 113 7.70 -6.03 -16.21
CA ILE A 113 8.01 -4.60 -16.05
C ILE A 113 8.11 -4.18 -14.57
N LEU A 114 7.42 -4.86 -13.65
CA LEU A 114 7.37 -4.49 -12.23
C LEU A 114 8.40 -5.25 -11.37
N THR A 115 9.06 -6.28 -11.91
CA THR A 115 10.06 -7.10 -11.20
C THR A 115 11.50 -6.67 -11.47
N GLY A 116 11.73 -5.60 -12.24
CA GLY A 116 13.06 -5.09 -12.54
C GLY A 116 13.92 -6.00 -13.43
N SER A 117 13.38 -7.12 -13.91
CA SER A 117 14.04 -7.99 -14.87
C SER A 117 13.71 -7.52 -16.29
N SER A 118 14.49 -6.57 -16.79
CA SER A 118 14.51 -6.28 -18.22
C SER A 118 15.05 -7.52 -18.95
N PRO A 119 14.31 -8.13 -19.90
CA PRO A 119 14.92 -9.11 -20.77
C PRO A 119 15.98 -8.41 -21.61
N SER A 120 17.21 -8.91 -21.54
CA SER A 120 18.31 -8.59 -22.45
C SER A 120 18.19 -9.42 -23.72
#